data_AF-W1XBF5-F1
#
_entry.id   AF-W1XBF5-F1
#
_cell.length_a   1.000
_cell.length_b   1.000
_cell.length_c   1.000
_cell.angle_alpha   90.00
_cell.angle_beta   90.00
_cell.angle_gamma   90.00
#
_symmetry.space_group_name_H-M   'P 1'
#
loop_
_entity.id
_entity.type
_entity.pdbx_description
1 polymer ?
#
loop_
_entity_poly.entity_id
_entity_poly.type
_entity_poly.pdbx_seq_one_letter_code
_entity_poly.pdbx_strand_id
1 'polypeptide(L)' 'MTTLAFKGLPNVKIFGKPTAGYTTGNMVYSLYDGATIQLTVSRIIDRKGNRYENTPIEPDIAATTPLNDARTWLLEQISK' A
#
# COMPACT_ATOMS: atom_id res chain seq x y z
N MET A 1 4.56 -0.85 0.58
CA MET A 1 4.57 -0.42 2.00
C MET A 1 4.05 1.01 2.19
N THR A 2 4.57 2.02 1.47
CA THR A 2 4.22 3.44 1.65
C THR A 2 2.71 3.74 1.71
N THR A 3 1.90 3.15 0.82
CA THR A 3 0.43 3.33 0.82
C THR A 3 -0.22 2.97 2.17
N LEU A 4 0.27 1.95 2.88
CA LEU A 4 -0.27 1.54 4.19
C LEU A 4 0.03 2.56 5.29
N ALA A 5 1.06 3.39 5.15
CA ALA A 5 1.30 4.50 6.08
C ALA A 5 0.18 5.55 6.01
N PHE A 6 -0.49 5.69 4.86
CA PHE A 6 -1.60 6.63 4.68
C PHE A 6 -2.98 5.98 4.83
N LYS A 7 -3.12 4.69 4.48
CA LYS A 7 -4.39 3.97 4.53
C LYS A 7 -5.02 4.07 5.93
N GLY A 8 -6.29 4.46 5.98
CA GLY A 8 -7.05 4.60 7.22
C GLY A 8 -6.89 5.93 7.97
N LEU A 9 -6.13 6.90 7.44
CA LEU A 9 -6.20 8.28 7.92
C LEU A 9 -7.53 8.94 7.49
N PRO A 10 -8.09 9.87 8.29
CA PRO A 10 -9.43 10.43 8.04
C PRO A 10 -9.53 11.29 6.78
N ASN A 11 -8.42 11.90 6.35
CA ASN A 11 -8.33 12.81 5.21
C ASN A 11 -7.66 12.17 3.99
N VAL A 12 -7.61 10.84 3.93
CA VAL A 12 -7.00 10.07 2.83
C VAL A 12 -8.04 9.18 2.18
N LYS A 13 -7.97 9.08 0.85
CA LYS A 13 -8.71 8.09 0.07
C LYS A 13 -7.85 7.55 -1.06
N ILE A 14 -7.83 6.23 -1.22
CA ILE A 14 -7.00 5.52 -2.21
C ILE A 14 -7.85 5.10 -3.40
N PHE A 15 -7.41 5.42 -4.62
CA PHE A 15 -8.11 5.13 -5.87
C PHE A 15 -7.24 4.26 -6.78
N GLY A 16 -7.85 3.40 -7.60
CA GLY A 16 -7.16 2.67 -8.67
C GLY A 16 -7.44 1.18 -8.66
N LYS A 17 -6.40 0.35 -8.71
CA LYS A 17 -6.48 -1.11 -8.76
C LYS A 17 -5.72 -1.73 -7.58
N PRO A 18 -5.96 -3.02 -7.27
CA PRO A 18 -5.17 -3.73 -6.26
C PRO A 18 -3.67 -3.63 -6.58
N THR A 19 -2.84 -3.49 -5.54
CA THR A 19 -1.38 -3.48 -5.72
C THR A 19 -0.84 -4.88 -6.03
N ALA A 20 0.44 -4.97 -6.42
CA ALA A 20 1.09 -6.24 -6.78
C ALA A 20 1.21 -7.27 -5.62
N GLY A 21 0.89 -6.88 -4.39
CA GLY A 21 0.81 -7.81 -3.27
C GLY A 21 2.11 -8.09 -2.53
N TYR A 22 3.24 -7.43 -2.81
CA TYR A 22 4.48 -7.58 -2.01
C TYR A 22 4.40 -6.80 -0.68
N THR A 23 3.57 -7.27 0.26
CA THR A 23 3.25 -6.62 1.54
C THR A 23 3.93 -7.28 2.74
N THR A 24 5.22 -7.55 2.61
CA THR A 24 6.09 -8.08 3.66
C THR A 24 7.36 -7.25 3.77
N GLY A 25 8.07 -7.35 4.91
CA GLY A 25 9.38 -6.74 5.08
C GLY A 25 10.49 -7.76 4.85
N ASN A 26 11.49 -7.37 4.06
CA ASN A 26 12.63 -8.20 3.70
C ASN A 26 13.90 -7.71 4.42
N MET A 27 14.76 -8.66 4.80
CA MET A 27 16.14 -8.39 5.18
C MET A 27 17.07 -8.90 4.08
N VAL A 28 18.12 -8.13 3.81
CA VAL A 28 19.15 -8.48 2.83
C VAL A 28 20.33 -9.07 3.55
N TYR A 29 20.74 -10.27 3.14
CA TYR A 29 21.94 -10.92 3.65
C TYR A 29 22.94 -11.10 2.50
N SER A 30 24.12 -10.49 2.64
CA SER A 30 25.22 -10.68 1.70
C SER A 30 25.91 -12.02 1.95
N LEU A 31 26.21 -12.75 0.87
CA LEU A 31 26.93 -14.02 0.90
C LEU A 31 28.41 -13.82 0.55
N TYR A 32 29.22 -14.85 0.84
CA TYR A 32 30.67 -14.80 0.69
C TYR A 32 31.14 -14.55 -0.75
N ASP A 33 30.38 -15.02 -1.74
CA ASP A 33 30.66 -14.90 -3.17
C ASP A 33 30.10 -13.61 -3.81
N GLY A 34 29.52 -12.72 -3.00
CA GLY A 34 28.89 -11.48 -3.46
C GLY A 34 27.43 -11.62 -3.87
N ALA A 35 26.84 -12.82 -3.84
CA ALA A 35 25.40 -12.97 -3.98
C ALA A 35 24.65 -12.38 -2.77
N THR A 36 23.34 -12.16 -2.92
CA THR A 36 22.48 -11.70 -1.82
C THR A 36 21.23 -12.55 -1.68
N ILE A 37 20.81 -12.77 -0.43
CA ILE A 37 19.50 -13.35 -0.09
C ILE A 37 18.56 -12.22 0.30
N GLN A 38 17.42 -12.14 -0.39
CA GLN A 38 16.29 -11.29 -0.02
C GLN A 38 15.31 -12.15 0.80
N LEU A 39 15.48 -12.15 2.12
CA LEU A 39 14.66 -13.00 2.99
C LEU A 39 13.47 -12.22 3.53
N THR A 40 12.26 -12.70 3.24
CA THR A 40 11.05 -12.21 3.89
C THR A 40 11.05 -12.60 5.36
N VAL A 41 11.11 -11.63 6.28
CA VAL A 41 11.23 -11.87 7.74
C VAL A 41 10.08 -11.31 8.55
N SER A 42 9.20 -10.50 7.94
CA SER A 42 8.14 -9.83 8.68
C SER A 42 6.83 -9.71 7.88
N ARG A 43 5.73 -9.71 8.63
CA ARG A 43 4.38 -9.42 8.16
C ARG A 43 4.04 -7.97 8.49
N ILE A 44 3.12 -7.40 7.73
CA ILE A 44 2.72 -6.00 7.92
C ILE A 44 1.34 -5.95 8.58
N ILE A 45 1.16 -5.00 9.50
CA ILE A 45 -0.13 -4.69 10.12
C ILE A 45 -0.39 -3.19 9.92
N ASP A 46 -1.58 -2.84 9.42
CA ASP A 46 -1.97 -1.43 9.25
C ASP A 46 -2.49 -0.82 10.56
N ARG A 47 -2.82 0.49 10.53
CA ARG A 47 -3.31 1.23 11.70
C ARG A 47 -4.64 0.68 12.25
N LYS A 48 -5.43 -0.03 11.44
CA LYS A 48 -6.70 -0.63 11.85
C LYS A 48 -6.53 -2.08 12.32
N GLY A 49 -5.30 -2.59 12.36
CA GLY A 49 -5.01 -3.96 12.75
C GLY A 49 -5.14 -4.98 11.61
N ASN A 50 -5.37 -4.55 10.37
CA ASN A 50 -5.44 -5.48 9.24
C ASN A 50 -4.05 -6.03 8.94
N ARG A 51 -3.95 -7.35 8.83
CA ARG A 51 -2.71 -8.05 8.58
C ARG A 51 -2.53 -8.35 7.09
N TYR A 52 -1.31 -8.15 6.60
CA TYR A 52 -0.91 -8.39 5.23
C TYR A 52 0.27 -9.37 5.17
N GLU A 53 0.19 -10.34 4.27
CA GLU A 53 1.23 -11.34 4.01
C GLU A 53 1.15 -11.73 2.53
N ASN A 54 1.97 -11.09 1.71
CA ASN A 54 1.93 -11.21 0.25
C ASN A 54 0.53 -11.00 -0.35
N THR A 55 -0.25 -10.09 0.24
CA THR A 55 -1.63 -9.78 -0.16
C THR A 55 -1.68 -8.40 -0.82
N PRO A 56 -2.38 -8.23 -1.96
CA PRO A 56 -2.68 -6.93 -2.54
C PRO A 56 -3.29 -5.95 -1.53
N ILE A 57 -2.92 -4.68 -1.66
CA ILE A 57 -3.60 -3.60 -0.95
C ILE A 57 -4.77 -3.18 -1.86
N GLU A 58 -5.99 -3.41 -1.40
CA GLU A 58 -7.18 -2.93 -2.08
C GLU A 58 -7.28 -1.39 -1.98
N PRO A 59 -7.62 -0.70 -3.08
CA PRO A 59 -7.96 0.71 -3.03
C PRO A 59 -9.27 0.89 -2.25
N ASP A 60 -9.52 2.09 -1.75
CA ASP A 60 -10.81 2.41 -1.13
C ASP A 60 -11.89 2.58 -2.21
N ILE A 61 -11.49 3.00 -3.42
CA ILE A 61 -12.34 3.05 -4.62
C ILE A 61 -11.60 2.38 -5.78
N ALA A 62 -12.15 1.28 -6.27
CA ALA A 62 -11.70 0.67 -7.51
C ALA A 62 -12.05 1.61 -8.69
N ALA A 63 -11.05 1.97 -9.50
CA ALA A 63 -11.18 3.02 -10.51
C ALA A 63 -10.46 2.64 -11.81
N THR A 64 -11.11 2.87 -12.95
CA THR A 64 -10.50 2.81 -14.28
C THR A 64 -9.87 4.15 -14.67
N THR A 65 -10.36 5.26 -14.11
CA THR A 65 -9.88 6.64 -14.32
C THR A 65 -9.42 7.30 -13.00
N PRO A 66 -8.49 6.70 -12.25
CA PRO A 66 -8.19 7.09 -10.87
C PRO A 66 -7.78 8.55 -10.68
N LEU A 67 -7.15 9.17 -11.68
CA LEU A 67 -6.79 10.60 -11.64
C LEU A 67 -8.02 11.51 -11.61
N ASN A 68 -9.00 11.25 -12.48
CA ASN A 68 -10.22 12.06 -12.56
C ASN A 68 -11.07 11.85 -11.31
N ASP A 69 -11.19 10.60 -10.87
CA ASP A 69 -11.99 10.23 -9.70
C ASP A 69 -11.42 10.87 -8.42
N ALA A 70 -10.09 10.83 -8.26
CA ALA A 70 -9.41 11.50 -7.15
C ALA A 70 -9.59 13.02 -7.21
N ARG A 71 -9.54 13.64 -8.40
CA ARG A 71 -9.76 15.08 -8.57
C ARG A 71 -11.18 15.48 -8.14
N THR A 72 -12.19 14.75 -8.58
CA THR A 72 -13.59 14.98 -8.20
C THR A 72 -13.75 14.90 -6.68
N TRP A 73 -13.21 13.84 -6.06
CA TRP A 73 -13.28 13.68 -4.60
C TRP A 73 -12.59 14.82 -3.84
N LEU A 74 -11.44 15.31 -4.33
CA LEU A 74 -10.74 16.44 -3.73
C LEU A 74 -11.57 17.73 -3.80
N LEU A 75 -12.23 18.00 -4.94
CA LEU A 75 -13.11 19.17 -5.09
C LEU A 75 -14.29 19.12 -4.10
N GLU A 76 -14.89 17.94 -3.88
CA GLU A 76 -15.95 17.75 -2.88
C GLU A 76 -15.48 17.95 -1.43
N GLN A 77 -14.20 17.69 -1.12
CA GLN A 77 -13.67 17.92 0.23
C GLN A 77 -13.35 19.40 0.47
N ILE A 78 -13.02 20.16 -0.58
CA ILE A 78 -12.73 21.60 -0.48
C ILE A 78 -14.03 22.41 -0.35
N SER A 79 -15.14 21.93 -0.93
CA SER A 79 -16.44 22.60 -0.85
C SER A 79 -17.19 22.39 0.47
N LYS A 80 -16.57 21.71 1.45
CA LYS A 80 -17.11 21.48 2.80
C LYS A 80 -16.46 22.43 3.79
#